data_AF-A0A1F8B684-F1
#
_entry.id   AF-A0A1F8B684-F1
#
_cell.length_a   1.000
_cell.length_b   1.000
_cell.length_c   1.000
_cell.angle_alpha   90.00
_cell.angle_beta   90.00
_cell.angle_gamma   90.00
#
_symmetry.space_group_name_H-M   'P 1'
#
loop_
_entity.id
_entity.type
_entity.pdbx_description
1 polymer ?
#
loop_
_entity_poly.entity_id
_entity_poly.type
_entity_poly.pdbx_seq_one_letter_code
_entity_poly.pdbx_strand_id
1 'polypeptide(L)'
;MKRILISLLSIGVVAIVAVFATQSFFSDTETSLGNRFVAGDIDLQIDNESYAIDHNIPGYQNPVGAFVASTHTSWDLVDLTIEKFFDFVDLKPGDYGEDTISVHVGSNDAWMCAAAQLTEDQDNSCTDPENADDPTCQDPDGDGELDEDLNFAFWVDDGDNVFEVGEEVFLGGPLSGLEEEGQIALADSESSILGGDPTTPIPGGTTFYIGKIWCFGELSPNPVQLGVGSPISGNPARGTGWNCNGALVDNAAQTDSVVGDLEFFAVQSRNNPGFTCDGDWTPEFIGQRPHVGAALGEFVVETSCDATVDTDVVIGGTNFHTIQAAINDAGTVNGETVCVDDGTYPEDVVIDKEIRLSGDGATATSTINGQAGGQGAAVKIAANNVTLEGFDINGAGIAALWLNTGVSGATVRYNKVTSAAGGVTAVTTQGSQSNHLFSHNEFVGNGSGQIVYVNGDVSLVGFPSDNVDFDSNTFSGTIVAGGVALGSESTNSEVTKNIFESTLTSTYALYESWKDDALVNFNNFYDTLDVVVKDSDPGAGPLNAEDNWWGEAVPAGHLAGDVDDDPKEAAAFPEN
;
A
#
# COMPACT_ATOMS: atom_id res chain seq x y z
N MET A 1 65.59 -55.63 -12.13
CA MET A 1 65.02 -55.29 -10.80
C MET A 1 64.84 -53.80 -10.57
N LYS A 2 65.85 -52.93 -10.73
CA LYS A 2 65.71 -51.46 -10.51
C LYS A 2 64.59 -50.77 -11.32
N ARG A 3 64.37 -51.14 -12.59
CA ARG A 3 63.33 -50.52 -13.44
C ARG A 3 61.89 -50.86 -13.02
N ILE A 4 61.67 -52.06 -12.48
CA ILE A 4 60.33 -52.50 -12.01
C ILE A 4 59.98 -51.81 -10.68
N LEU A 5 60.97 -51.64 -9.80
CA LEU A 5 60.78 -50.94 -8.53
C LEU A 5 60.45 -49.45 -8.75
N ILE A 6 61.06 -48.81 -9.76
CA ILE A 6 60.77 -47.41 -10.09
C ILE A 6 59.35 -47.26 -10.67
N SER A 7 58.90 -48.19 -11.53
CA SER A 7 57.52 -48.18 -12.06
C SER A 7 56.46 -48.42 -10.97
N LEU A 8 56.72 -49.31 -10.02
CA LEU A 8 55.83 -49.53 -8.87
C LEU A 8 55.77 -48.31 -7.95
N LEU A 9 56.91 -47.64 -7.73
CA LEU A 9 56.97 -46.41 -6.95
C LEU A 9 56.19 -45.28 -7.65
N SER A 10 56.33 -45.10 -8.97
CA SER A 10 55.59 -44.07 -9.70
C SER A 10 54.09 -44.33 -9.73
N ILE A 11 53.65 -45.58 -9.86
CA ILE A 11 52.22 -45.92 -9.80
C ILE A 11 51.67 -45.68 -8.38
N GLY A 12 52.44 -46.02 -7.34
CA GLY A 12 52.08 -45.73 -5.96
C GLY A 12 51.96 -44.22 -5.69
N VAL A 13 52.90 -43.41 -6.20
CA VAL A 13 52.86 -41.95 -6.04
C VAL A 13 51.67 -41.35 -6.79
N VAL A 14 51.39 -41.79 -8.02
CA VAL A 14 50.23 -41.29 -8.79
C VAL A 14 48.90 -41.72 -8.15
N ALA A 15 48.82 -42.93 -7.60
CA ALA A 15 47.63 -43.37 -6.87
C ALA A 15 47.39 -42.57 -5.59
N ILE A 16 48.45 -42.23 -4.84
CA ILE A 16 48.36 -41.37 -3.66
C ILE A 16 47.90 -39.96 -4.06
N VAL A 17 48.51 -39.37 -5.09
CA VAL A 17 48.13 -38.02 -5.57
C VAL A 17 46.70 -37.99 -6.11
N ALA A 18 46.24 -39.04 -6.80
CA ALA A 18 44.86 -39.14 -7.26
C ALA A 18 43.86 -39.21 -6.10
N VAL A 19 44.15 -40.01 -5.07
CA VAL A 19 43.31 -40.09 -3.85
C VAL A 19 43.25 -38.75 -3.12
N PHE A 20 44.36 -38.00 -3.04
CA PHE A 20 44.37 -36.66 -2.44
C PHE A 20 43.74 -35.58 -3.33
N ALA A 21 43.77 -35.72 -4.65
CA ALA A 21 43.15 -34.78 -5.59
C ALA A 21 41.63 -34.99 -5.74
N THR A 22 41.12 -36.19 -5.47
CA THR A 22 39.67 -36.49 -5.52
C THR A 22 38.97 -36.39 -4.17
N GLN A 23 39.69 -36.13 -3.07
CA GLN A 23 39.04 -35.66 -1.84
C GLN A 23 38.74 -34.17 -2.02
N SER A 24 37.62 -33.90 -2.71
CA SER A 24 36.92 -32.63 -2.60
C SER A 24 36.75 -32.31 -1.11
N PHE A 25 37.35 -31.21 -0.71
CA PHE A 25 37.38 -30.70 0.65
C PHE A 25 35.99 -30.12 1.00
N PHE A 26 34.97 -30.96 1.12
CA PHE A 26 33.67 -30.61 1.72
C PHE A 26 33.80 -30.73 3.24
N SER A 27 34.65 -29.89 3.84
CA SER A 27 34.75 -29.77 5.30
C SER A 27 34.59 -28.34 5.78
N ASP A 28 34.10 -27.45 4.93
CA ASP A 28 33.42 -26.25 5.38
C ASP A 28 32.22 -26.67 6.23
N THR A 29 32.45 -26.72 7.54
CA THR A 29 31.36 -26.66 8.50
C THR A 29 30.91 -25.21 8.50
N GLU A 30 29.93 -24.89 7.66
CA GLU A 30 29.19 -23.63 7.72
C GLU A 30 28.49 -23.57 9.08
N THR A 31 29.21 -23.04 10.06
CA THR A 31 28.72 -22.93 11.43
C THR A 31 27.99 -21.62 11.49
N SER A 32 26.66 -21.66 11.36
CA SER A 32 25.86 -20.47 11.59
C SER A 32 25.84 -20.15 13.09
N LEU A 33 26.84 -19.38 13.53
CA LEU A 33 26.99 -18.89 14.88
C LEU A 33 26.20 -17.59 15.00
N GLY A 34 25.16 -17.60 15.83
CA GLY A 34 24.31 -16.44 16.06
C GLY A 34 22.89 -16.54 15.49
N ASN A 35 22.56 -17.65 14.81
CA ASN A 35 21.16 -17.94 14.47
C ASN A 35 20.34 -18.10 15.75
N ARG A 36 19.56 -17.07 16.08
CA ARG A 36 18.60 -17.07 17.18
C ARG A 36 17.21 -17.27 16.58
N PHE A 37 16.68 -18.50 16.66
CA PHE A 37 15.27 -18.74 16.38
C PHE A 37 14.46 -18.19 17.55
N VAL A 38 13.99 -16.96 17.42
CA VAL A 38 13.04 -16.36 18.38
C VAL A 38 11.66 -16.60 17.82
N ALA A 39 10.92 -17.50 18.46
CA ALA A 39 9.50 -17.65 18.19
C ALA A 39 8.73 -16.47 18.80
N GLY A 40 7.69 -16.04 18.11
CA GLY A 40 6.71 -15.07 18.56
C GLY A 40 5.61 -14.96 17.51
N ASP A 41 4.53 -14.30 17.86
CA ASP A 41 3.36 -14.01 17.04
C ASP A 41 3.23 -12.51 16.79
N ILE A 42 2.42 -12.17 15.79
CA ILE A 42 1.75 -10.88 15.67
C ILE A 42 0.27 -11.23 15.72
N ASP A 43 -0.38 -10.73 16.75
CA ASP A 43 -1.82 -10.86 16.99
C ASP A 43 -2.23 -9.53 17.59
N LEU A 44 -3.02 -8.75 16.86
CA LEU A 44 -3.44 -7.41 17.25
C LEU A 44 -4.87 -7.52 17.75
N GLN A 45 -5.05 -7.26 19.03
CA GLN A 45 -6.35 -7.22 19.66
C GLN A 45 -6.53 -5.89 20.38
N ILE A 46 -7.76 -5.40 20.41
CA ILE A 46 -8.08 -4.11 21.02
C ILE A 46 -9.16 -4.36 22.07
N ASP A 47 -9.20 -3.53 23.10
CA ASP A 47 -10.38 -3.37 23.97
C ASP A 47 -10.67 -1.89 24.18
N ASN A 48 -11.88 -1.58 24.66
CA ASN A 48 -12.27 -0.21 24.90
C ASN A 48 -13.07 -0.08 26.20
N GLU A 49 -12.71 0.90 27.03
CA GLU A 49 -13.51 1.34 28.17
C GLU A 49 -13.95 2.79 27.96
N SER A 50 -15.26 3.04 27.86
CA SER A 50 -15.81 4.33 27.46
C SER A 50 -16.79 4.89 28.48
N TYR A 51 -16.78 6.22 28.65
CA TYR A 51 -17.69 6.97 29.49
C TYR A 51 -18.31 8.13 28.71
N ALA A 52 -19.60 8.38 28.93
CA ALA A 52 -20.34 9.44 28.24
C ALA A 52 -21.45 10.00 29.14
N ILE A 53 -22.05 11.11 28.73
CA ILE A 53 -23.26 11.62 29.36
C ILE A 53 -24.42 10.64 29.08
N ASP A 54 -25.17 10.31 30.13
CA ASP A 54 -26.14 9.21 30.11
C ASP A 54 -27.29 9.37 29.10
N HIS A 55 -27.67 10.59 28.70
CA HIS A 55 -28.64 10.80 27.62
C HIS A 55 -28.07 10.56 26.22
N ASN A 56 -26.75 10.56 26.04
CA ASN A 56 -26.11 10.28 24.74
C ASN A 56 -26.08 8.78 24.45
N ILE A 57 -26.12 7.94 25.50
CA ILE A 57 -25.97 6.49 25.37
C ILE A 57 -27.25 5.87 24.80
N PRO A 58 -27.18 5.11 23.69
CA PRO A 58 -28.35 4.47 23.10
C PRO A 58 -29.13 3.62 24.11
N GLY A 59 -30.44 3.80 24.16
CA GLY A 59 -31.34 2.99 25.01
C GLY A 59 -31.16 3.16 26.53
N TYR A 60 -30.40 4.15 27.01
CA TYR A 60 -30.22 4.40 28.44
C TYR A 60 -31.54 4.76 29.13
N GLN A 61 -31.78 4.19 30.32
CA GLN A 61 -33.08 4.27 31.00
C GLN A 61 -33.12 5.40 32.03
N ASN A 62 -33.97 6.40 31.79
CA ASN A 62 -34.18 7.57 32.67
C ASN A 62 -32.89 8.41 32.87
N PRO A 63 -32.32 8.98 31.79
CA PRO A 63 -31.11 9.77 31.90
C PRO A 63 -31.34 11.03 32.73
N VAL A 64 -30.29 11.47 33.43
CA VAL A 64 -30.29 12.64 34.32
C VAL A 64 -29.18 13.64 33.98
N GLY A 65 -28.46 13.46 32.88
CA GLY A 65 -27.29 14.24 32.49
C GLY A 65 -26.04 13.88 33.30
N ALA A 66 -25.91 12.61 33.70
CA ALA A 66 -24.76 12.14 34.47
C ALA A 66 -23.69 11.53 33.57
N PHE A 67 -22.42 11.76 33.90
CA PHE A 67 -21.30 11.08 33.27
C PHE A 67 -21.16 9.66 33.83
N VAL A 68 -21.29 8.65 32.95
CA VAL A 68 -21.38 7.23 33.33
C VAL A 68 -20.69 6.35 32.29
N ALA A 69 -20.35 5.12 32.67
CA ALA A 69 -19.79 4.13 31.75
C ALA A 69 -20.81 3.79 30.64
N SER A 70 -20.33 3.79 29.39
CA SER A 70 -21.11 3.47 28.20
C SER A 70 -20.99 1.98 27.87
N THR A 71 -22.08 1.24 28.02
CA THR A 71 -22.11 -0.19 27.64
C THR A 71 -22.20 -0.42 26.13
N HIS A 72 -22.38 0.63 25.32
CA HIS A 72 -22.48 0.52 23.86
C HIS A 72 -21.11 0.64 23.18
N THR A 73 -20.18 1.31 23.85
CA THR A 73 -18.83 1.57 23.34
C THR A 73 -17.77 0.98 24.25
N SER A 74 -18.14 0.29 25.33
CA SER A 74 -17.20 -0.50 26.16
C SER A 74 -17.32 -1.99 25.86
N TRP A 75 -16.20 -2.64 25.58
CA TRP A 75 -16.15 -4.05 25.20
C TRP A 75 -14.79 -4.68 25.57
N ASP A 76 -14.82 -5.98 25.84
CA ASP A 76 -13.64 -6.78 26.19
C ASP A 76 -12.76 -7.04 24.96
N LEU A 77 -11.50 -7.44 25.18
CA LEU A 77 -10.50 -7.75 24.16
C LEU A 77 -11.03 -8.60 22.99
N VAL A 78 -10.96 -8.06 21.76
CA VAL A 78 -11.35 -8.75 20.52
C VAL A 78 -10.47 -8.33 19.32
N ASP A 79 -10.55 -9.15 18.27
CA ASP A 79 -10.18 -8.75 16.91
C ASP A 79 -11.33 -7.90 16.37
N LEU A 80 -11.04 -6.67 15.94
CA LEU A 80 -12.08 -5.73 15.53
C LEU A 80 -12.90 -6.27 14.35
N THR A 81 -14.22 -6.09 14.44
CA THR A 81 -15.18 -6.43 13.39
C THR A 81 -16.23 -5.34 13.23
N ILE A 82 -17.08 -5.13 14.23
CA ILE A 82 -18.24 -4.22 14.20
C ILE A 82 -18.32 -3.34 15.45
N GLU A 83 -17.30 -3.41 16.30
CA GLU A 83 -17.21 -2.69 17.55
C GLU A 83 -17.19 -1.19 17.30
N LYS A 84 -17.82 -0.44 18.20
CA LYS A 84 -17.93 1.01 18.10
C LYS A 84 -17.08 1.69 19.14
N PHE A 85 -16.30 2.68 18.70
CA PHE A 85 -15.58 3.59 19.57
C PHE A 85 -16.47 4.80 19.96
N PHE A 86 -17.53 5.09 19.22
CA PHE A 86 -18.52 6.08 19.62
C PHE A 86 -19.90 5.69 19.09
N ASP A 87 -20.96 6.03 19.82
CA ASP A 87 -22.35 5.76 19.45
C ASP A 87 -23.26 6.69 20.25
N PHE A 88 -23.82 7.72 19.61
CA PHE A 88 -24.60 8.76 20.28
C PHE A 88 -26.00 8.87 19.68
N VAL A 89 -27.01 9.20 20.51
CA VAL A 89 -28.41 9.35 20.05
C VAL A 89 -29.06 10.70 20.36
N ASP A 90 -28.45 11.54 21.20
CA ASP A 90 -29.03 12.81 21.66
C ASP A 90 -27.91 13.75 22.12
N LEU A 91 -27.14 14.28 21.16
CA LEU A 91 -26.08 15.24 21.42
C LEU A 91 -26.65 16.63 21.74
N LYS A 92 -26.16 17.24 22.81
CA LYS A 92 -26.44 18.64 23.17
C LYS A 92 -25.15 19.43 23.20
N PRO A 93 -25.18 20.73 22.86
CA PRO A 93 -24.00 21.59 22.93
C PRO A 93 -23.27 21.49 24.27
N GLY A 94 -21.99 21.11 24.22
CA GLY A 94 -21.12 20.94 25.38
C GLY A 94 -21.13 19.54 26.01
N ASP A 95 -21.86 18.59 25.42
CA ASP A 95 -21.73 17.19 25.80
C ASP A 95 -20.37 16.63 25.34
N TYR A 96 -19.85 15.69 26.12
CA TYR A 96 -18.55 15.06 25.89
C TYR A 96 -18.54 13.62 26.41
N GLY A 97 -17.52 12.87 25.99
CA GLY A 97 -17.24 11.51 26.45
C GLY A 97 -15.80 11.14 26.19
N GLU A 98 -15.35 10.08 26.85
CA GLU A 98 -13.95 9.67 26.87
C GLU A 98 -13.83 8.16 26.75
N ASP A 99 -12.74 7.70 26.13
CA ASP A 99 -12.47 6.29 25.91
C ASP A 99 -11.01 5.95 26.22
N THR A 100 -10.80 4.84 26.92
CA THR A 100 -9.50 4.17 27.07
C THR A 100 -9.44 3.06 26.03
N ILE A 101 -8.74 3.30 24.93
CA ILE A 101 -8.52 2.28 23.91
C ILE A 101 -7.24 1.53 24.29
N SER A 102 -7.36 0.26 24.64
CA SER A 102 -6.20 -0.58 24.96
C SER A 102 -5.80 -1.40 23.74
N VAL A 103 -4.55 -1.23 23.32
CA VAL A 103 -3.96 -1.93 22.18
C VAL A 103 -3.05 -3.03 22.70
N HIS A 104 -3.30 -4.26 22.25
CA HIS A 104 -2.51 -5.43 22.63
C HIS A 104 -1.84 -6.01 21.41
N VAL A 105 -0.52 -5.87 21.37
CA VAL A 105 0.31 -6.54 20.36
C VAL A 105 0.80 -7.85 20.95
N GLY A 106 0.76 -8.91 20.13
CA GLY A 106 1.39 -10.20 20.41
C GLY A 106 2.86 -10.10 20.83
N SER A 107 3.54 -11.24 20.91
CA SER A 107 4.86 -11.32 21.57
C SER A 107 6.04 -10.67 20.82
N ASN A 108 5.85 -10.19 19.59
CA ASN A 108 6.88 -9.45 18.86
C ASN A 108 6.60 -7.96 18.79
N ASP A 109 7.67 -7.16 18.79
CA ASP A 109 7.59 -5.72 18.55
C ASP A 109 7.01 -5.44 17.15
N ALA A 110 6.08 -4.50 17.07
CA ALA A 110 5.32 -4.23 15.85
C ALA A 110 5.45 -2.78 15.39
N TRP A 111 5.47 -2.59 14.08
CA TRP A 111 5.00 -1.35 13.48
C TRP A 111 3.48 -1.37 13.45
N MET A 112 2.87 -0.23 13.68
CA MET A 112 1.44 -0.10 13.83
C MET A 112 0.93 1.19 13.20
N CYS A 113 -0.14 1.05 12.43
CA CYS A 113 -0.81 2.13 11.74
C CYS A 113 -2.28 2.16 12.16
N ALA A 114 -2.91 3.32 12.07
CA ALA A 114 -4.35 3.48 12.20
C ALA A 114 -4.87 4.35 11.06
N ALA A 115 -6.13 4.20 10.69
CA ALA A 115 -6.77 5.06 9.70
C ALA A 115 -8.24 5.19 10.01
N ALA A 116 -8.81 6.36 9.74
CA ALA A 116 -10.23 6.63 9.88
C ALA A 116 -10.79 7.20 8.57
N GLN A 117 -12.07 6.97 8.33
CA GLN A 117 -12.83 7.60 7.24
C GLN A 117 -14.25 7.90 7.72
N LEU A 118 -14.88 8.94 7.17
CA LEU A 118 -16.32 9.13 7.29
C LEU A 118 -17.00 8.36 6.16
N THR A 119 -18.04 7.62 6.54
CA THR A 119 -18.86 6.82 5.61
C THR A 119 -20.24 7.40 5.42
N GLU A 120 -20.66 8.30 6.30
CA GLU A 120 -21.91 9.02 6.22
C GLU A 120 -21.75 10.38 6.90
N ASP A 121 -22.25 11.41 6.25
CA ASP A 121 -22.46 12.74 6.83
C ASP A 121 -23.70 13.31 6.14
N GLN A 122 -24.83 13.34 6.86
CA GLN A 122 -26.15 13.53 6.24
C GLN A 122 -27.06 14.50 6.99
N ASP A 123 -27.66 15.39 6.22
CA ASP A 123 -28.91 16.07 6.52
C ASP A 123 -30.08 15.07 6.54
N ASN A 124 -30.45 14.59 7.73
CA ASN A 124 -31.57 13.63 7.84
C ASN A 124 -32.93 14.29 7.66
N SER A 125 -33.16 15.47 8.26
CA SER A 125 -34.43 16.16 8.13
C SER A 125 -34.35 17.65 8.42
N CYS A 126 -34.46 18.48 7.38
CA CYS A 126 -34.44 19.93 7.52
C CYS A 126 -35.66 20.49 8.26
N THR A 127 -35.56 20.68 9.58
CA THR A 127 -36.63 21.24 10.43
C THR A 127 -36.36 22.67 10.86
N ASP A 128 -37.27 23.33 11.59
CA ASP A 128 -36.96 24.62 12.23
C ASP A 128 -36.66 24.30 13.71
N PRO A 129 -35.57 24.81 14.33
CA PRO A 129 -34.74 25.94 13.90
C PRO A 129 -33.56 25.67 12.95
N GLU A 130 -33.22 24.43 12.64
CA GLU A 130 -32.11 24.04 11.74
C GLU A 130 -32.07 24.85 10.43
N ASN A 131 -33.16 24.88 9.65
CA ASN A 131 -33.26 25.68 8.42
C ASN A 131 -32.97 27.20 8.59
N ALA A 132 -33.07 27.72 9.81
CA ALA A 132 -32.81 29.13 10.08
C ALA A 132 -31.31 29.41 10.26
N ASP A 133 -30.57 28.42 10.77
CA ASP A 133 -29.14 28.50 11.05
C ASP A 133 -28.32 27.86 9.91
N ASP A 134 -28.84 26.80 9.28
CA ASP A 134 -28.40 26.27 8.00
C ASP A 134 -29.48 26.41 6.89
N PRO A 135 -29.41 27.46 6.06
CA PRO A 135 -30.30 27.63 4.91
C PRO A 135 -29.98 26.73 3.71
N THR A 136 -28.90 25.94 3.79
CA THR A 136 -28.44 25.04 2.71
C THR A 136 -28.94 23.61 2.84
N CYS A 137 -29.54 23.25 3.99
CA CYS A 137 -29.99 21.91 4.33
C CYS A 137 -30.81 21.27 3.22
N GLN A 138 -30.49 20.01 2.94
CA GLN A 138 -31.11 19.23 1.90
C GLN A 138 -31.47 17.79 2.35
N ASP A 139 -32.75 17.55 2.63
CA ASP A 139 -33.28 16.19 2.85
C ASP A 139 -34.05 15.67 1.60
N PRO A 140 -33.65 14.54 0.97
CA PRO A 140 -32.46 13.73 1.27
C PRO A 140 -31.20 14.23 0.51
N ASP A 141 -30.05 13.65 0.88
CA ASP A 141 -28.76 13.75 0.18
C ASP A 141 -28.03 15.12 0.32
N GLY A 142 -28.21 15.83 1.44
CA GLY A 142 -27.39 16.97 1.85
C GLY A 142 -26.25 16.54 2.77
N ASP A 143 -25.14 17.26 2.70
CA ASP A 143 -23.99 17.07 3.59
C ASP A 143 -24.34 17.70 4.95
N GLY A 144 -24.15 16.96 6.05
CA GLY A 144 -24.51 17.44 7.39
C GLY A 144 -23.44 18.39 7.96
N GLU A 145 -23.76 19.05 9.08
CA GLU A 145 -22.82 19.95 9.78
C GLU A 145 -22.37 19.44 11.14
N LEU A 146 -22.82 18.24 11.53
CA LEU A 146 -22.50 17.67 12.84
C LEU A 146 -21.01 17.37 13.02
N ASP A 147 -20.32 16.94 11.97
CA ASP A 147 -18.93 16.53 12.00
C ASP A 147 -17.96 17.73 12.22
N GLU A 148 -18.35 18.94 11.83
CA GLU A 148 -17.56 20.16 11.99
C GLU A 148 -17.57 20.68 13.42
N ASP A 149 -18.66 20.45 14.15
CA ASP A 149 -18.80 20.82 15.55
C ASP A 149 -18.44 19.68 16.51
N LEU A 150 -18.31 18.44 16.02
CA LEU A 150 -17.88 17.29 16.83
C LEU A 150 -16.35 17.15 16.83
N ASN A 151 -15.72 17.60 17.90
CA ASN A 151 -14.26 17.66 18.04
C ASN A 151 -13.70 16.48 18.82
N PHE A 152 -12.57 15.93 18.39
CA PHE A 152 -11.85 14.83 19.02
C PHE A 152 -10.43 15.22 19.42
N ALA A 153 -9.88 14.51 20.40
CA ALA A 153 -8.45 14.49 20.66
C ALA A 153 -8.00 13.11 21.15
N PHE A 154 -6.82 12.70 20.69
CA PHE A 154 -6.20 11.42 21.02
C PHE A 154 -4.77 11.64 21.53
N TRP A 155 -4.40 10.97 22.62
CA TRP A 155 -3.07 11.09 23.21
C TRP A 155 -2.55 9.72 23.68
N VAL A 156 -1.23 9.64 23.84
CA VAL A 156 -0.60 8.49 24.51
C VAL A 156 -0.91 8.57 26.00
N ASP A 157 -1.66 7.59 26.48
CA ASP A 157 -2.22 7.57 27.83
C ASP A 157 -1.55 6.49 28.68
N ASP A 158 -1.64 6.59 30.00
CA ASP A 158 -1.10 5.61 30.94
C ASP A 158 -2.12 4.54 31.41
N GLY A 159 -3.31 4.54 30.80
CA GLY A 159 -4.42 3.63 31.07
C GLY A 159 -5.44 4.17 32.07
N ASP A 160 -5.39 5.47 32.36
CA ASP A 160 -6.35 6.15 33.24
C ASP A 160 -7.29 7.12 32.51
N ASN A 161 -7.03 7.39 31.22
CA ASN A 161 -7.84 8.21 30.31
C ASN A 161 -8.16 9.60 30.87
N VAL A 162 -7.16 10.18 31.53
CA VAL A 162 -7.16 11.55 32.01
C VAL A 162 -5.99 12.25 31.34
N PHE A 163 -6.24 13.37 30.65
CA PHE A 163 -5.13 14.10 30.04
C PHE A 163 -4.30 14.85 31.11
N GLU A 164 -3.04 14.47 31.24
CA GLU A 164 -2.12 14.93 32.27
C GLU A 164 -0.94 15.76 31.74
N VAL A 165 -0.34 16.55 32.64
CA VAL A 165 0.87 17.31 32.30
C VAL A 165 2.02 16.36 32.00
N GLY A 166 2.39 16.29 30.71
CA GLY A 166 3.48 15.45 30.22
C GLY A 166 3.06 14.51 29.10
N GLU A 167 1.76 14.34 28.87
CA GLU A 167 1.21 13.59 27.75
C GLU A 167 1.12 14.45 26.50
N GLU A 168 1.19 13.79 25.34
CA GLU A 168 1.25 14.43 24.03
C GLU A 168 0.06 13.98 23.19
N VAL A 169 -0.67 14.97 22.67
CA VAL A 169 -1.77 14.77 21.72
C VAL A 169 -1.14 14.54 20.35
N PHE A 170 -1.46 13.42 19.71
CA PHE A 170 -0.94 13.06 18.39
C PHE A 170 -1.97 13.25 17.28
N LEU A 171 -3.26 13.36 17.62
CA LEU A 171 -4.35 13.60 16.68
C LEU A 171 -5.44 14.44 17.37
N GLY A 172 -6.00 15.44 16.69
CA GLY A 172 -7.17 16.15 17.21
C GLY A 172 -7.66 17.30 16.35
N GLY A 173 -8.94 17.62 16.49
CA GLY A 173 -9.65 18.57 15.63
C GLY A 173 -11.12 18.19 15.45
N PRO A 174 -11.86 18.92 14.61
CA PRO A 174 -13.21 18.52 14.19
C PRO A 174 -13.15 17.22 13.38
N LEU A 175 -14.23 16.44 13.43
CA LEU A 175 -14.33 15.17 12.72
C LEU A 175 -14.21 15.35 11.21
N SER A 176 -14.74 16.46 10.66
CA SER A 176 -14.59 16.84 9.24
C SER A 176 -13.13 17.02 8.78
N GLY A 177 -12.21 17.33 9.70
CA GLY A 177 -10.79 17.48 9.41
C GLY A 177 -9.98 16.19 9.60
N LEU A 178 -10.55 15.16 10.21
CA LEU A 178 -9.83 13.91 10.48
C LEU A 178 -9.55 13.10 9.20
N GLU A 179 -10.32 13.31 8.13
CA GLU A 179 -10.05 12.70 6.83
C GLU A 179 -8.83 13.30 6.12
N GLU A 180 -8.56 14.60 6.30
CA GLU A 180 -7.39 15.26 5.71
C GLU A 180 -6.07 14.78 6.33
N GLU A 181 -6.10 14.25 7.56
CA GLU A 181 -4.93 13.66 8.22
C GLU A 181 -4.61 12.24 7.72
N GLY A 182 -5.55 11.56 7.05
CA GLY A 182 -5.32 10.29 6.39
C GLY A 182 -4.88 9.16 7.32
N GLN A 183 -3.79 8.46 6.94
CA GLN A 183 -3.21 7.38 7.73
C GLN A 183 -2.37 7.92 8.88
N ILE A 184 -2.47 7.30 10.05
CA ILE A 184 -1.77 7.69 11.26
C ILE A 184 -0.71 6.64 11.58
N ALA A 185 0.56 7.05 11.52
CA ALA A 185 1.66 6.24 12.00
C ALA A 185 1.72 6.26 13.53
N LEU A 186 1.16 5.23 14.17
CA LEU A 186 1.32 5.03 15.62
C LEU A 186 2.78 4.66 15.93
N ALA A 187 3.37 3.76 15.12
CA ALA A 187 4.81 3.52 15.07
C ALA A 187 5.22 2.86 13.76
N ASP A 188 6.23 3.39 13.08
CA ASP A 188 6.83 2.79 11.90
C ASP A 188 8.35 3.03 11.88
N SER A 189 9.01 2.75 10.75
CA SER A 189 10.46 2.89 10.64
C SER A 189 10.96 4.34 10.65
N GLU A 190 10.07 5.34 10.52
CA GLU A 190 10.40 6.76 10.46
C GLU A 190 9.90 7.54 11.69
N SER A 191 8.80 7.14 12.31
CA SER A 191 8.11 7.86 13.37
C SER A 191 7.41 6.97 14.41
N SER A 192 7.19 7.49 15.63
CA SER A 192 6.56 6.75 16.72
C SER A 192 5.98 7.69 17.78
N ILE A 193 4.74 7.46 18.19
CA ILE A 193 4.04 8.28 19.18
C ILE A 193 4.47 7.98 20.63
N LEU A 194 5.16 6.87 20.89
CA LEU A 194 5.53 6.43 22.25
C LEU A 194 6.60 7.30 22.93
N GLY A 195 7.10 8.33 22.25
CA GLY A 195 8.14 9.23 22.72
C GLY A 195 9.53 8.58 22.76
N GLY A 196 10.58 9.40 22.63
CA GLY A 196 11.96 8.92 22.64
C GLY A 196 12.59 8.87 21.24
N ASP A 197 13.12 7.71 20.87
CA ASP A 197 13.68 7.50 19.52
C ASP A 197 12.50 7.33 18.54
N PRO A 198 12.36 8.18 17.51
CA PRO A 198 11.22 8.14 16.59
C PRO A 198 11.09 6.81 15.85
N THR A 199 12.13 5.97 15.78
CA THR A 199 12.06 4.67 15.10
C THR A 199 11.77 3.51 16.07
N THR A 200 11.01 3.76 17.14
CA THR A 200 10.74 2.74 18.18
C THR A 200 9.43 2.02 17.89
N PRO A 201 9.45 0.69 17.66
CA PRO A 201 8.22 -0.09 17.46
C PRO A 201 7.41 -0.21 18.74
N ILE A 202 6.12 -0.48 18.62
CA ILE A 202 5.27 -0.85 19.75
C ILE A 202 5.84 -2.14 20.37
N PRO A 203 6.23 -2.14 21.67
CA PRO A 203 6.84 -3.31 22.28
C PRO A 203 5.89 -4.50 22.37
N GLY A 204 6.34 -5.66 21.89
CA GLY A 204 5.54 -6.89 21.93
C GLY A 204 5.27 -7.38 23.35
N GLY A 205 4.08 -7.94 23.57
CA GLY A 205 3.65 -8.47 24.86
C GLY A 205 3.40 -7.39 25.92
N THR A 206 3.19 -6.14 25.49
CA THR A 206 2.77 -5.02 26.32
C THR A 206 1.44 -4.46 25.84
N THR A 207 0.71 -3.82 26.74
CA THR A 207 -0.49 -3.06 26.39
C THR A 207 -0.10 -1.60 26.26
N PHE A 208 -0.46 -1.01 25.14
CA PHE A 208 -0.36 0.42 24.85
C PHE A 208 -1.75 1.04 25.01
N TYR A 209 -1.84 2.24 25.58
CA TYR A 209 -3.13 2.90 25.80
C TYR A 209 -3.20 4.18 24.99
N ILE A 210 -4.32 4.34 24.28
CA ILE A 210 -4.71 5.59 23.61
C ILE A 210 -5.87 6.16 24.41
N GLY A 211 -5.65 7.34 24.97
CA GLY A 211 -6.73 8.15 25.53
C GLY A 211 -7.45 8.86 24.39
N LYS A 212 -8.78 8.90 24.46
CA LYS A 212 -9.62 9.62 23.49
C LYS A 212 -10.66 10.44 24.22
N ILE A 213 -10.88 11.66 23.77
CA ILE A 213 -12.04 12.48 24.15
C ILE A 213 -12.76 12.99 22.91
N TRP A 214 -14.08 13.11 23.01
CA TRP A 214 -14.90 13.83 22.04
C TRP A 214 -15.73 14.91 22.74
N CYS A 215 -16.05 15.97 22.02
CA CYS A 215 -16.81 17.13 22.49
C CYS A 215 -17.68 17.68 21.37
N PHE A 216 -18.98 17.87 21.64
CA PHE A 216 -19.85 18.61 20.74
C PHE A 216 -19.72 20.11 21.04
N GLY A 217 -18.80 20.75 20.33
CA GLY A 217 -18.37 22.14 20.50
C GLY A 217 -16.85 22.29 20.62
N GLU A 218 -16.41 23.44 21.15
CA GLU A 218 -14.99 23.77 21.24
C GLU A 218 -14.29 22.91 22.31
N LEU A 219 -13.35 22.06 21.86
CA LEU A 219 -12.51 21.24 22.71
C LEU A 219 -11.18 21.96 23.01
N SER A 220 -10.83 22.11 24.28
CA SER A 220 -9.56 22.74 24.68
C SER A 220 -8.85 21.98 25.81
N PRO A 221 -7.52 21.83 25.74
CA PRO A 221 -6.76 21.10 26.74
C PRO A 221 -6.75 21.83 28.09
N ASN A 222 -6.92 21.07 29.16
CA ASN A 222 -6.86 21.52 30.55
C ASN A 222 -6.14 20.48 31.42
N PRO A 223 -4.87 20.18 31.12
CA PRO A 223 -4.19 19.02 31.65
C PRO A 223 -4.11 19.07 33.17
N VAL A 224 -4.40 17.94 33.82
CA VAL A 224 -4.31 17.82 35.27
C VAL A 224 -2.89 17.39 35.69
N GLN A 225 -2.57 17.54 36.96
CA GLN A 225 -1.26 17.06 37.46
C GLN A 225 -1.25 15.53 37.54
N LEU A 226 -0.10 14.93 37.20
CA LEU A 226 0.12 13.48 37.24
C LEU A 226 -0.46 12.82 38.50
N GLY A 227 -1.28 11.79 38.31
CA GLY A 227 -1.92 11.02 39.36
C GLY A 227 -1.78 9.51 39.18
N VAL A 228 -2.53 8.77 40.00
CA VAL A 228 -2.72 7.32 39.82
C VAL A 228 -4.19 7.05 40.08
N GLY A 229 -4.90 6.60 39.04
CA GLY A 229 -6.20 5.96 39.15
C GLY A 229 -7.21 6.43 38.11
N SER A 230 -7.78 5.46 37.40
CA SER A 230 -8.90 5.58 36.44
C SER A 230 -10.02 6.49 36.95
N PRO A 231 -10.93 6.96 36.06
CA PRO A 231 -12.07 7.76 36.44
C PRO A 231 -12.92 6.94 37.43
N ILE A 232 -12.80 7.26 38.72
CA ILE A 232 -13.54 6.56 39.76
C ILE A 232 -15.02 6.84 39.51
N SER A 233 -15.75 5.82 39.06
CA SER A 233 -17.21 5.78 38.86
C SER A 233 -17.99 6.92 39.54
N GLY A 234 -18.56 7.81 38.74
CA GLY A 234 -19.25 9.04 39.17
C GLY A 234 -18.67 10.28 38.47
N ASN A 235 -19.29 11.45 38.69
CA ASN A 235 -18.79 12.76 38.18
C ASN A 235 -17.26 12.83 38.35
N PRO A 236 -16.45 12.97 37.27
CA PRO A 236 -15.03 12.69 37.29
C PRO A 236 -14.36 13.50 38.40
N ALA A 237 -13.96 12.83 39.49
CA ALA A 237 -13.46 13.49 40.68
C ALA A 237 -12.15 14.27 40.41
N ARG A 238 -11.43 13.90 39.34
CA ARG A 238 -10.23 14.59 38.84
C ARG A 238 -10.47 15.44 37.59
N GLY A 239 -11.60 15.27 36.90
CA GLY A 239 -11.82 15.78 35.54
C GLY A 239 -11.12 14.93 34.48
N THR A 240 -11.44 15.19 33.21
CA THR A 240 -10.92 14.46 32.04
C THR A 240 -9.58 15.01 31.53
N GLY A 241 -9.13 16.16 32.07
CA GLY A 241 -8.00 16.90 31.52
C GLY A 241 -8.35 17.79 30.32
N TRP A 242 -9.64 17.94 30.01
CA TRP A 242 -10.14 18.75 28.90
C TRP A 242 -11.31 19.64 29.31
N ASN A 243 -11.54 20.71 28.55
CA ASN A 243 -12.78 21.49 28.61
C ASN A 243 -13.55 21.32 27.31
N CYS A 244 -14.85 21.04 27.41
CA CYS A 244 -15.79 21.05 26.29
C CYS A 244 -16.73 22.25 26.40
N ASN A 245 -16.80 23.07 25.35
CA ASN A 245 -17.56 24.32 25.33
C ASN A 245 -18.49 24.40 24.11
N GLY A 246 -19.76 24.04 24.29
CA GLY A 246 -20.78 24.14 23.25
C GLY A 246 -21.37 25.53 23.01
N ALA A 247 -20.72 26.62 23.45
CA ALA A 247 -21.31 27.96 23.34
C ALA A 247 -21.43 28.48 21.89
N LEU A 248 -20.68 27.90 20.96
CA LEU A 248 -20.68 28.27 19.54
C LEU A 248 -21.52 27.35 18.65
N VAL A 249 -21.91 26.18 19.16
CA VAL A 249 -22.77 25.23 18.44
C VAL A 249 -24.17 25.84 18.36
N ASP A 250 -24.69 25.96 17.14
CA ASP A 250 -26.05 26.43 16.88
C ASP A 250 -27.00 25.26 16.53
N ASN A 251 -28.03 25.49 15.71
CA ASN A 251 -28.98 24.44 15.35
C ASN A 251 -28.72 23.83 13.96
N ALA A 252 -27.64 24.21 13.25
CA ALA A 252 -27.30 23.64 11.94
C ALA A 252 -27.21 22.11 12.01
N ALA A 253 -26.42 21.58 12.94
CA ALA A 253 -26.23 20.14 13.16
C ALA A 253 -27.45 19.35 13.72
N GLN A 254 -28.65 19.93 13.71
CA GLN A 254 -29.83 19.30 14.28
C GLN A 254 -30.41 18.26 13.34
N THR A 255 -30.59 17.04 13.85
CA THR A 255 -31.12 15.87 13.12
C THR A 255 -30.09 15.13 12.28
N ASP A 256 -28.96 15.75 12.00
CA ASP A 256 -27.85 15.20 11.23
C ASP A 256 -27.32 13.88 11.79
N SER A 257 -26.71 13.09 10.90
CA SER A 257 -25.94 11.91 11.25
C SER A 257 -24.54 12.00 10.68
N VAL A 258 -23.58 11.51 11.46
CA VAL A 258 -22.24 11.20 10.99
C VAL A 258 -21.88 9.77 11.38
N VAL A 259 -21.27 9.04 10.47
CA VAL A 259 -20.77 7.67 10.66
C VAL A 259 -19.36 7.60 10.10
N GLY A 260 -18.47 6.87 10.78
CA GLY A 260 -17.12 6.62 10.30
C GLY A 260 -16.60 5.26 10.71
N ASP A 261 -15.62 4.78 9.94
CA ASP A 261 -14.89 3.55 10.21
C ASP A 261 -13.49 3.87 10.78
N LEU A 262 -12.97 2.95 11.59
CA LEU A 262 -11.62 3.02 12.14
C LEU A 262 -10.93 1.67 11.97
N GLU A 263 -9.75 1.68 11.36
CA GLU A 263 -8.92 0.49 11.15
C GLU A 263 -7.61 0.62 11.92
N PHE A 264 -7.12 -0.50 12.44
CA PHE A 264 -5.77 -0.63 12.99
C PHE A 264 -5.05 -1.77 12.30
N PHE A 265 -3.80 -1.51 11.92
CA PHE A 265 -2.93 -2.49 11.26
C PHE A 265 -1.65 -2.66 12.06
N ALA A 266 -1.15 -3.89 12.14
CA ALA A 266 0.15 -4.17 12.76
C ALA A 266 0.95 -5.20 11.96
N VAL A 267 2.25 -4.92 11.81
CA VAL A 267 3.22 -5.82 11.18
C VAL A 267 4.46 -5.96 12.06
N GLN A 268 5.10 -7.12 12.03
CA GLN A 268 6.30 -7.35 12.83
C GLN A 268 7.46 -6.44 12.38
N SER A 269 8.05 -5.69 13.33
CA SER A 269 9.16 -4.77 13.04
C SER A 269 10.46 -5.48 12.64
N ARG A 270 10.79 -6.59 13.31
CA ARG A 270 12.07 -7.31 13.15
C ARG A 270 12.38 -7.71 11.71
N ASN A 271 11.36 -8.11 10.96
CA ASN A 271 11.49 -8.63 9.60
C ASN A 271 11.11 -7.59 8.53
N ASN A 272 10.60 -6.43 8.94
CA ASN A 272 10.19 -5.34 8.07
C ASN A 272 10.85 -4.03 8.54
N PRO A 273 12.19 -3.91 8.52
CA PRO A 273 12.90 -2.82 9.17
C PRO A 273 12.72 -1.44 8.51
N GLY A 274 12.20 -1.39 7.27
CA GLY A 274 11.93 -0.15 6.53
C GLY A 274 10.45 0.06 6.23
N PHE A 275 9.55 -0.60 6.97
CA PHE A 275 8.12 -0.42 6.80
C PHE A 275 7.70 0.99 7.21
N THR A 276 6.87 1.61 6.38
CA THR A 276 6.26 2.93 6.60
C THR A 276 4.75 2.80 6.42
N CYS A 277 3.96 3.47 7.26
CA CYS A 277 2.50 3.40 7.11
C CYS A 277 2.08 3.92 5.74
N ASP A 278 2.58 5.10 5.35
CA ASP A 278 2.22 5.75 4.07
C ASP A 278 2.71 5.01 2.81
N GLY A 279 3.81 4.25 2.90
CA GLY A 279 4.45 3.62 1.75
C GLY A 279 4.11 2.14 1.55
N ASP A 280 3.83 1.43 2.66
CA ASP A 280 3.72 -0.03 2.67
C ASP A 280 2.36 -0.55 3.18
N TRP A 281 1.47 0.34 3.63
CA TRP A 281 0.10 -0.01 4.02
C TRP A 281 -0.93 0.88 3.32
N THR A 282 -2.10 0.31 3.07
CA THR A 282 -3.26 1.01 2.53
C THR A 282 -4.47 0.47 3.29
N PRO A 283 -5.21 1.32 4.02
CA PRO A 283 -6.41 0.91 4.75
C PRO A 283 -7.42 0.25 3.82
N GLU A 284 -8.07 -0.81 4.31
CA GLU A 284 -9.12 -1.53 3.62
C GLU A 284 -10.37 -1.57 4.51
N PHE A 285 -11.11 -0.45 4.52
CA PHE A 285 -12.33 -0.34 5.33
C PHE A 285 -13.43 -1.30 4.86
N ILE A 286 -14.07 -1.97 5.83
CA ILE A 286 -15.08 -3.01 5.57
C ILE A 286 -16.30 -2.39 4.86
N GLY A 287 -16.48 -2.75 3.58
CA GLY A 287 -17.64 -2.34 2.79
C GLY A 287 -17.35 -1.28 1.73
N GLN A 288 -16.17 -0.64 1.77
CA GLN A 288 -15.66 0.08 0.61
C GLN A 288 -15.01 -0.90 -0.36
N ARG A 289 -15.37 -0.75 -1.63
CA ARG A 289 -14.79 -1.56 -2.71
C ARG A 289 -13.45 -0.91 -3.07
N PRO A 290 -12.34 -1.66 -3.15
CA PRO A 290 -11.03 -1.07 -3.39
C PRO A 290 -11.03 -0.25 -4.67
N HIS A 291 -10.35 0.90 -4.66
CA HIS A 291 -10.08 1.59 -5.90
C HIS A 291 -9.13 0.78 -6.76
N VAL A 292 -9.32 0.87 -8.07
CA VAL A 292 -8.55 0.11 -9.06
C VAL A 292 -7.97 1.04 -10.13
N GLY A 293 -6.88 0.60 -10.74
CA GLY A 293 -6.24 1.31 -11.85
C GLY A 293 -5.18 2.31 -11.43
N ALA A 294 -4.55 2.94 -12.42
CA ALA A 294 -3.39 3.80 -12.24
C ALA A 294 -3.74 5.18 -11.66
N ALA A 295 -3.27 5.47 -10.46
CA ALA A 295 -3.37 6.78 -9.81
C ALA A 295 -2.19 7.70 -10.16
N LEU A 296 -1.92 7.95 -11.46
CA LEU A 296 -0.75 8.75 -11.88
C LEU A 296 -0.68 10.15 -11.27
N GLY A 297 -1.83 10.72 -10.88
CA GLY A 297 -1.94 12.05 -10.26
C GLY A 297 -1.52 12.11 -8.79
N GLU A 298 -1.41 10.97 -8.11
CA GLU A 298 -1.01 10.88 -6.70
C GLU A 298 0.51 10.81 -6.53
N PHE A 299 1.26 10.76 -7.63
CA PHE A 299 2.71 10.74 -7.57
C PHE A 299 3.26 12.01 -6.89
N VAL A 300 4.01 11.81 -5.81
CA VAL A 300 4.74 12.88 -5.11
C VAL A 300 6.17 12.93 -5.63
N VAL A 301 6.55 14.10 -6.15
CA VAL A 301 7.90 14.35 -6.68
C VAL A 301 8.94 14.23 -5.56
N GLU A 302 9.99 13.46 -5.82
CA GLU A 302 11.10 13.30 -4.89
C GLU A 302 11.90 14.61 -4.76
N THR A 303 12.19 15.02 -3.52
CA THR A 303 12.92 16.26 -3.23
C THR A 303 14.32 16.02 -2.66
N SER A 304 14.62 14.79 -2.24
CA SER A 304 15.92 14.35 -1.76
C SER A 304 16.70 13.63 -2.86
N CYS A 305 17.50 14.40 -3.61
CA CYS A 305 18.22 13.92 -4.78
C CYS A 305 19.74 13.90 -4.56
N ASP A 306 20.41 12.79 -4.93
CA ASP A 306 21.88 12.68 -4.94
C ASP A 306 22.48 13.19 -6.25
N ALA A 307 21.74 13.01 -7.35
CA ALA A 307 22.05 13.55 -8.68
C ALA A 307 20.79 14.12 -9.32
N THR A 308 20.95 15.16 -10.14
CA THR A 308 19.83 15.77 -10.87
C THR A 308 20.06 15.85 -12.36
N VAL A 309 19.01 15.69 -13.15
CA VAL A 309 19.01 15.77 -14.61
C VAL A 309 18.08 16.89 -15.03
N ASP A 310 18.58 17.82 -15.84
CA ASP A 310 17.84 19.00 -16.29
C ASP A 310 18.22 19.36 -17.72
N THR A 311 17.21 19.65 -18.56
CA THR A 311 17.37 20.06 -19.94
C THR A 311 17.77 21.54 -20.11
N ASP A 312 17.49 22.40 -19.13
CA ASP A 312 17.50 23.87 -19.29
C ASP A 312 18.63 24.63 -18.57
N VAL A 313 19.09 24.28 -17.34
CA VAL A 313 20.42 24.62 -16.72
C VAL A 313 20.47 24.55 -15.17
N VAL A 314 21.58 23.95 -14.72
CA VAL A 314 22.25 23.89 -13.39
C VAL A 314 21.96 25.00 -12.36
N ILE A 315 21.41 24.59 -11.20
CA ILE A 315 21.59 25.28 -9.90
C ILE A 315 22.12 24.28 -8.86
N GLY A 316 23.44 24.29 -8.65
CA GLY A 316 24.11 23.78 -7.43
C GLY A 316 23.91 22.30 -7.08
N GLY A 317 24.65 21.40 -7.73
CA GLY A 317 24.72 19.95 -7.48
C GLY A 317 25.53 19.24 -8.57
N THR A 318 25.53 17.90 -8.59
CA THR A 318 25.94 17.08 -9.75
C THR A 318 24.81 17.05 -10.77
N ASN A 319 24.80 18.03 -11.68
CA ASN A 319 23.75 18.18 -12.69
C ASN A 319 24.16 17.58 -14.04
N PHE A 320 23.25 16.86 -14.67
CA PHE A 320 23.43 16.20 -15.97
C PHE A 320 22.40 16.69 -16.99
N HIS A 321 22.76 16.67 -18.27
CA HIS A 321 21.83 17.02 -19.36
C HIS A 321 21.11 15.81 -19.97
N THR A 322 21.53 14.61 -19.61
CA THR A 322 20.90 13.37 -20.06
C THR A 322 20.87 12.40 -18.88
N ILE A 323 19.85 11.56 -18.85
CA ILE A 323 19.62 10.57 -17.79
C ILE A 323 20.77 9.56 -17.80
N GLN A 324 21.16 9.09 -18.98
CA GLN A 324 22.25 8.13 -19.09
C GLN A 324 23.59 8.68 -18.59
N ALA A 325 23.83 10.00 -18.72
CA ALA A 325 25.04 10.62 -18.20
C ALA A 325 25.05 10.63 -16.66
N ALA A 326 23.91 10.87 -16.03
CA ALA A 326 23.77 10.79 -14.57
C ALA A 326 24.02 9.38 -14.05
N ILE A 327 23.39 8.37 -14.67
CA ILE A 327 23.61 6.97 -14.28
C ILE A 327 25.06 6.56 -14.47
N ASN A 328 25.71 6.99 -15.56
CA ASN A 328 27.11 6.63 -15.83
C ASN A 328 28.11 7.36 -14.94
N ASP A 329 27.71 8.41 -14.23
CA ASP A 329 28.63 9.17 -13.42
C ASP A 329 29.25 8.31 -12.31
N ALA A 330 30.51 8.57 -11.99
CA ALA A 330 31.21 7.82 -10.96
C ALA A 330 30.74 8.21 -9.54
N GLY A 331 30.10 9.37 -9.39
CA GLY A 331 29.46 9.83 -8.16
C GLY A 331 28.17 9.09 -7.86
N THR A 332 27.37 8.77 -8.89
CA THR A 332 26.14 7.99 -8.75
C THR A 332 26.47 6.54 -8.36
N VAL A 333 26.14 6.12 -7.14
CA VAL A 333 26.40 4.76 -6.62
C VAL A 333 25.13 4.04 -6.19
N ASN A 334 25.25 2.77 -5.81
CA ASN A 334 24.10 1.98 -5.39
C ASN A 334 23.43 2.57 -4.13
N GLY A 335 22.10 2.60 -4.12
CA GLY A 335 21.26 3.14 -3.06
C GLY A 335 20.92 4.63 -3.22
N GLU A 336 21.44 5.30 -4.25
CA GLU A 336 21.20 6.73 -4.47
C GLU A 336 19.98 7.02 -5.34
N THR A 337 19.51 8.27 -5.24
CA THR A 337 18.39 8.80 -6.01
C THR A 337 18.87 9.73 -7.12
N VAL A 338 18.46 9.44 -8.35
CA VAL A 338 18.62 10.31 -9.52
C VAL A 338 17.27 10.94 -9.84
N CYS A 339 17.14 12.25 -9.57
CA CYS A 339 15.94 13.01 -9.92
C CYS A 339 16.06 13.60 -11.32
N VAL A 340 14.98 13.53 -12.07
CA VAL A 340 14.89 14.03 -13.44
C VAL A 340 13.81 15.10 -13.48
N ASP A 341 14.24 16.33 -13.75
CA ASP A 341 13.35 17.49 -13.86
C ASP A 341 12.48 17.38 -15.12
N ASP A 342 11.41 18.18 -15.16
CA ASP A 342 10.54 18.27 -16.32
C ASP A 342 11.31 18.51 -17.63
N GLY A 343 10.93 17.77 -18.67
CA GLY A 343 11.63 17.80 -19.93
C GLY A 343 11.37 16.57 -20.78
N THR A 344 11.76 16.68 -22.05
CA THR A 344 11.79 15.53 -22.97
C THR A 344 13.23 15.12 -23.21
N TYR A 345 13.55 13.87 -22.87
CA TYR A 345 14.87 13.26 -22.93
C TYR A 345 14.91 12.28 -24.13
N PRO A 346 15.43 12.69 -25.31
CA PRO A 346 15.49 11.84 -26.49
C PRO A 346 16.68 10.87 -26.43
N GLU A 347 16.59 9.87 -25.57
CA GLU A 347 17.65 8.87 -25.36
C GLU A 347 17.08 7.48 -25.03
N ASP A 348 17.94 6.46 -25.13
CA ASP A 348 17.69 5.15 -24.51
C ASP A 348 18.51 5.08 -23.22
N VAL A 349 17.89 4.66 -22.13
CA VAL A 349 18.46 4.63 -20.78
C VAL A 349 18.71 3.19 -20.32
N VAL A 350 19.92 2.89 -19.85
CA VAL A 350 20.24 1.67 -19.11
C VAL A 350 20.49 2.00 -17.66
N ILE A 351 19.70 1.39 -16.78
CA ILE A 351 19.86 1.44 -15.33
C ILE A 351 20.63 0.19 -14.90
N ASP A 352 21.96 0.31 -14.82
CA ASP A 352 22.88 -0.77 -14.46
C ASP A 352 23.44 -0.66 -13.03
N LYS A 353 22.84 0.23 -12.24
CA LYS A 353 23.09 0.42 -10.80
C LYS A 353 21.78 0.27 -10.03
N GLU A 354 21.87 -0.17 -8.79
CA GLU A 354 20.75 -0.22 -7.84
C GLU A 354 20.46 1.23 -7.41
N ILE A 355 19.52 1.90 -8.08
CA ILE A 355 19.19 3.30 -7.82
C ILE A 355 17.69 3.51 -7.88
N ARG A 356 17.23 4.63 -7.30
CA ARG A 356 15.92 5.20 -7.58
C ARG A 356 16.05 6.23 -8.70
N LEU A 357 15.43 5.96 -9.84
CA LEU A 357 15.29 6.93 -10.93
C LEU A 357 13.88 7.51 -10.85
N SER A 358 13.78 8.79 -10.50
CA SER A 358 12.51 9.46 -10.21
C SER A 358 12.34 10.67 -11.14
N GLY A 359 11.21 10.73 -11.84
CA GLY A 359 10.83 11.87 -12.66
C GLY A 359 9.95 12.87 -11.91
N ASP A 360 9.58 13.94 -12.58
CA ASP A 360 8.67 14.99 -12.09
C ASP A 360 7.17 14.67 -12.36
N GLY A 361 6.85 13.44 -12.76
CA GLY A 361 5.48 12.96 -13.05
C GLY A 361 5.23 12.46 -14.48
N ALA A 362 4.25 11.57 -14.63
CA ALA A 362 3.97 10.89 -15.91
C ALA A 362 3.04 11.64 -16.87
N THR A 363 2.32 12.68 -16.43
CA THR A 363 1.33 13.41 -17.25
C THR A 363 1.97 14.60 -17.99
N ALA A 364 3.07 14.32 -18.70
CA ALA A 364 3.87 15.20 -19.56
C ALA A 364 4.85 16.17 -18.90
N THR A 365 5.32 15.90 -17.67
CA THR A 365 6.44 16.62 -17.06
C THR A 365 7.76 15.96 -17.44
N SER A 366 8.05 14.72 -17.01
CA SER A 366 9.31 14.02 -17.30
C SER A 366 9.16 12.90 -18.34
N THR A 367 9.56 13.17 -19.58
CA THR A 367 9.38 12.23 -20.70
C THR A 367 10.70 11.60 -21.16
N ILE A 368 10.79 10.26 -21.08
CA ILE A 368 11.85 9.48 -21.75
C ILE A 368 11.35 9.09 -23.14
N ASN A 369 12.00 9.57 -24.19
CA ASN A 369 11.59 9.31 -25.57
C ASN A 369 12.64 8.47 -26.30
N GLY A 370 12.37 7.16 -26.39
CA GLY A 370 13.29 6.18 -26.95
C GLY A 370 13.72 6.49 -28.40
N GLN A 371 14.89 6.01 -28.78
CA GLN A 371 15.51 6.30 -30.07
C GLN A 371 15.53 5.09 -31.01
N ALA A 372 14.94 5.25 -32.21
CA ALA A 372 14.87 4.17 -33.20
C ALA A 372 16.29 3.73 -33.66
N GLY A 373 16.60 2.44 -33.51
CA GLY A 373 17.92 1.86 -33.85
C GLY A 373 18.93 1.82 -32.70
N GLY A 374 18.50 2.16 -31.49
CA GLY A 374 19.29 2.03 -30.27
C GLY A 374 19.25 0.64 -29.63
N GLN A 375 19.02 0.58 -28.33
CA GLN A 375 19.28 -0.60 -27.51
C GLN A 375 18.13 -1.62 -27.49
N GLY A 376 17.01 -1.31 -28.13
CA GLY A 376 15.83 -2.17 -28.20
C GLY A 376 14.73 -1.85 -27.17
N ALA A 377 15.00 -0.94 -26.23
CA ALA A 377 13.98 -0.35 -25.35
C ALA A 377 14.36 1.09 -25.01
N ALA A 378 13.36 1.93 -24.67
CA ALA A 378 13.61 3.29 -24.20
C ALA A 378 14.26 3.26 -22.80
N VAL A 379 13.83 2.35 -21.93
CA VAL A 379 14.45 2.10 -20.62
C VAL A 379 14.78 0.60 -20.48
N LYS A 380 15.99 0.32 -20.00
CA LYS A 380 16.44 -1.02 -19.62
C LYS A 380 16.83 -1.06 -18.16
N ILE A 381 16.19 -1.94 -17.40
CA ILE A 381 16.62 -2.27 -16.04
C ILE A 381 17.58 -3.45 -16.11
N ALA A 382 18.81 -3.22 -15.69
CA ALA A 382 19.92 -4.17 -15.76
C ALA A 382 20.55 -4.48 -14.39
N ALA A 383 20.13 -3.78 -13.34
CA ALA A 383 20.50 -4.02 -11.95
C ALA A 383 19.28 -4.46 -11.12
N ASN A 384 19.56 -5.04 -9.97
CA ASN A 384 18.55 -5.40 -8.98
C ASN A 384 18.15 -4.18 -8.16
N ASN A 385 17.00 -4.27 -7.48
CA ASN A 385 16.52 -3.27 -6.52
C ASN A 385 16.45 -1.86 -7.12
N VAL A 386 16.04 -1.77 -8.38
CA VAL A 386 15.86 -0.49 -9.08
C VAL A 386 14.42 0.00 -8.85
N THR A 387 14.29 1.25 -8.43
CA THR A 387 13.00 1.95 -8.45
C THR A 387 12.94 2.85 -9.68
N LEU A 388 11.89 2.72 -10.49
CA LEU A 388 11.61 3.56 -11.67
C LEU A 388 10.23 4.19 -11.51
N GLU A 389 10.15 5.51 -11.44
CA GLU A 389 8.89 6.18 -11.11
C GLU A 389 8.71 7.57 -11.70
N GLY A 390 7.45 7.98 -11.90
CA GLY A 390 7.11 9.34 -12.26
C GLY A 390 7.51 9.75 -13.69
N PHE A 391 7.51 8.82 -14.65
CA PHE A 391 7.86 9.11 -16.04
C PHE A 391 6.74 8.86 -17.06
N ASP A 392 6.72 9.67 -18.12
CA ASP A 392 6.16 9.29 -19.42
C ASP A 392 7.24 8.61 -20.26
N ILE A 393 7.13 7.30 -20.48
CA ILE A 393 8.11 6.49 -21.19
C ILE A 393 7.54 6.11 -22.56
N ASN A 394 8.08 6.73 -23.59
CA ASN A 394 7.70 6.48 -24.98
C ASN A 394 8.69 5.52 -25.64
N GLY A 395 8.22 4.33 -25.96
CA GLY A 395 9.03 3.29 -26.58
C GLY A 395 9.45 3.59 -28.01
N ALA A 396 10.63 3.12 -28.38
CA ALA A 396 11.10 3.04 -29.75
C ALA A 396 11.72 1.67 -30.02
N GLY A 397 11.36 1.04 -31.13
CA GLY A 397 11.86 -0.30 -31.45
C GLY A 397 11.00 -1.41 -30.84
N ILE A 398 11.58 -2.22 -29.94
CA ILE A 398 10.96 -3.46 -29.45
C ILE A 398 10.03 -3.18 -28.27
N ALA A 399 10.55 -2.54 -27.22
CA ALA A 399 9.82 -2.25 -25.98
C ALA A 399 9.94 -0.77 -25.57
N ALA A 400 9.09 -0.31 -24.65
CA ALA A 400 9.34 0.93 -23.92
C ALA A 400 10.20 0.66 -22.69
N LEU A 401 9.85 -0.35 -21.91
CA LEU A 401 10.60 -0.84 -20.75
C LEU A 401 11.02 -2.30 -20.95
N TRP A 402 12.28 -2.60 -20.63
CA TRP A 402 12.84 -3.95 -20.72
C TRP A 402 13.61 -4.31 -19.45
N LEU A 403 13.29 -5.43 -18.79
CA LEU A 403 14.07 -6.00 -17.69
C LEU A 403 15.00 -7.11 -18.19
N ASN A 404 16.30 -7.01 -17.88
CA ASN A 404 17.30 -8.01 -18.28
C ASN A 404 17.16 -9.33 -17.52
N THR A 405 17.84 -10.37 -18.02
CA THR A 405 17.83 -11.69 -17.38
C THR A 405 18.39 -11.61 -15.96
N GLY A 406 17.70 -12.20 -14.99
CA GLY A 406 18.23 -12.31 -13.61
C GLY A 406 18.01 -11.08 -12.75
N VAL A 407 17.20 -10.10 -13.18
CA VAL A 407 16.88 -8.92 -12.38
C VAL A 407 15.96 -9.34 -11.23
N SER A 408 16.23 -8.82 -10.04
CA SER A 408 15.40 -9.01 -8.85
C SER A 408 15.06 -7.68 -8.17
N GLY A 409 13.91 -7.55 -7.51
CA GLY A 409 13.62 -6.40 -6.64
C GLY A 409 13.23 -5.10 -7.35
N ALA A 410 12.88 -5.12 -8.64
CA ALA A 410 12.49 -3.89 -9.34
C ALA A 410 11.12 -3.39 -8.89
N THR A 411 11.02 -2.10 -8.55
CA THR A 411 9.76 -1.39 -8.30
C THR A 411 9.53 -0.40 -9.42
N VAL A 412 8.46 -0.58 -10.20
CA VAL A 412 8.10 0.30 -11.31
C VAL A 412 6.75 0.91 -10.97
N ARG A 413 6.69 2.21 -10.69
CA ARG A 413 5.45 2.83 -10.21
C ARG A 413 5.14 4.22 -10.72
N TYR A 414 3.86 4.56 -10.85
CA TYR A 414 3.43 5.89 -11.29
C TYR A 414 4.01 6.32 -12.66
N ASN A 415 4.22 5.38 -13.57
CA ASN A 415 4.70 5.66 -14.92
C ASN A 415 3.59 5.50 -15.95
N LYS A 416 3.60 6.32 -16.99
CA LYS A 416 2.89 6.06 -18.24
C LYS A 416 3.87 5.42 -19.21
N VAL A 417 3.67 4.16 -19.58
CA VAL A 417 4.60 3.39 -20.43
C VAL A 417 3.92 3.04 -21.74
N THR A 418 4.30 3.74 -22.81
CA THR A 418 3.65 3.65 -24.11
C THR A 418 4.53 2.90 -25.11
N SER A 419 3.99 1.83 -25.71
CA SER A 419 4.71 1.10 -26.76
C SER A 419 4.86 1.92 -28.04
N ALA A 420 5.90 1.62 -28.83
CA ALA A 420 6.12 2.27 -30.10
C ALA A 420 4.94 2.03 -31.08
N ALA A 421 4.69 2.95 -32.01
CA ALA A 421 3.64 2.78 -33.02
C ALA A 421 3.91 1.56 -33.93
N GLY A 422 2.99 0.58 -33.94
CA GLY A 422 3.22 -0.72 -34.58
C GLY A 422 4.32 -1.55 -33.91
N GLY A 423 4.75 -1.14 -32.71
CA GLY A 423 5.72 -1.79 -31.85
C GLY A 423 5.13 -3.00 -31.13
N VAL A 424 6.01 -3.86 -30.63
CA VAL A 424 5.63 -5.17 -30.13
C VAL A 424 5.03 -5.08 -28.73
N THR A 425 5.65 -4.29 -27.83
CA THR A 425 5.30 -4.28 -26.40
C THR A 425 5.62 -2.97 -25.66
N ALA A 426 4.88 -2.67 -24.60
CA ALA A 426 5.21 -1.60 -23.66
C ALA A 426 6.25 -2.10 -22.66
N VAL A 427 6.03 -3.25 -22.03
CA VAL A 427 6.96 -3.86 -21.07
C VAL A 427 7.27 -5.31 -21.46
N THR A 428 8.55 -5.66 -21.45
CA THR A 428 8.96 -7.07 -21.55
C THR A 428 10.09 -7.40 -20.61
N THR A 429 10.07 -8.60 -20.04
CA THR A 429 11.20 -9.10 -19.25
C THR A 429 11.96 -10.17 -20.03
N GLN A 430 13.19 -10.47 -19.66
CA GLN A 430 13.77 -11.78 -19.94
C GLN A 430 13.32 -12.78 -18.85
N GLY A 431 13.84 -14.01 -18.86
CA GLY A 431 13.58 -14.98 -17.78
C GLY A 431 14.42 -14.71 -16.53
N SER A 432 14.23 -15.52 -15.48
CA SER A 432 14.90 -15.34 -14.18
C SER A 432 14.58 -14.02 -13.49
N GLN A 433 13.34 -13.56 -13.58
CA GLN A 433 12.87 -12.38 -12.85
C GLN A 433 12.46 -12.77 -11.43
N SER A 434 12.64 -11.87 -10.46
CA SER A 434 12.10 -12.12 -9.11
C SER A 434 11.76 -10.90 -8.26
N ASN A 435 10.68 -10.98 -7.49
CA ASN A 435 10.27 -9.95 -6.53
C ASN A 435 10.15 -8.57 -7.18
N HIS A 436 9.27 -8.45 -8.16
CA HIS A 436 9.00 -7.18 -8.84
C HIS A 436 7.63 -6.68 -8.46
N LEU A 437 7.51 -5.35 -8.28
CA LEU A 437 6.23 -4.69 -8.10
C LEU A 437 6.05 -3.67 -9.22
N PHE A 438 5.04 -3.89 -10.05
CA PHE A 438 4.52 -2.90 -10.98
C PHE A 438 3.25 -2.30 -10.37
N SER A 439 3.28 -1.05 -9.91
CA SER A 439 2.11 -0.43 -9.30
C SER A 439 1.75 0.98 -9.80
N HIS A 440 0.46 1.30 -9.89
CA HIS A 440 0.01 2.62 -10.31
C HIS A 440 0.53 3.07 -11.68
N ASN A 441 0.85 2.15 -12.60
CA ASN A 441 1.31 2.49 -13.95
C ASN A 441 0.17 2.43 -14.97
N GLU A 442 0.25 3.29 -15.98
CA GLU A 442 -0.56 3.17 -17.19
C GLU A 442 0.26 2.52 -18.31
N PHE A 443 -0.09 1.30 -18.71
CA PHE A 443 0.55 0.58 -19.81
C PHE A 443 -0.25 0.73 -21.09
N VAL A 444 0.30 1.46 -22.07
CA VAL A 444 -0.43 1.84 -23.29
C VAL A 444 0.06 1.06 -24.51
N GLY A 445 -0.83 0.27 -25.10
CA GLY A 445 -0.60 -0.44 -26.36
C GLY A 445 -0.84 0.44 -27.60
N ASN A 446 0.00 0.32 -28.62
CA ASN A 446 -0.15 1.02 -29.91
C ASN A 446 -0.09 0.03 -31.09
N GLY A 447 -1.05 -0.88 -31.13
CA GLY A 447 -1.08 -2.02 -32.03
C GLY A 447 -0.16 -3.14 -31.56
N SER A 448 -0.06 -3.34 -30.24
CA SER A 448 0.89 -4.26 -29.62
C SER A 448 0.48 -5.73 -29.73
N GLY A 449 1.48 -6.61 -29.84
CA GLY A 449 1.29 -8.06 -29.70
C GLY A 449 1.06 -8.46 -28.25
N GLN A 450 1.81 -7.85 -27.34
CA GLN A 450 1.70 -7.99 -25.90
C GLN A 450 1.89 -6.61 -25.30
N ILE A 451 0.95 -6.03 -24.54
CA ILE A 451 1.26 -4.73 -23.89
C ILE A 451 2.35 -4.98 -22.84
N VAL A 452 2.16 -5.97 -21.98
CA VAL A 452 3.14 -6.45 -21.00
C VAL A 452 3.33 -7.95 -21.16
N TYR A 453 4.59 -8.41 -21.09
CA TYR A 453 4.89 -9.82 -21.03
C TYR A 453 6.05 -10.16 -20.08
N VAL A 454 5.76 -11.00 -19.08
CA VAL A 454 6.74 -11.56 -18.16
C VAL A 454 7.20 -12.93 -18.67
N ASN A 455 8.41 -12.98 -19.20
CA ASN A 455 9.01 -14.23 -19.68
C ASN A 455 9.50 -15.10 -18.51
N GLY A 456 9.45 -16.42 -18.67
CA GLY A 456 9.88 -17.41 -17.69
C GLY A 456 10.34 -18.71 -18.35
N ASP A 457 10.18 -19.84 -17.65
CA ASP A 457 10.71 -21.14 -18.10
C ASP A 457 9.97 -21.71 -19.34
N VAL A 458 8.75 -21.23 -19.61
CA VAL A 458 7.93 -21.74 -20.73
C VAL A 458 8.49 -21.21 -22.06
N SER A 459 8.78 -19.92 -22.15
CA SER A 459 9.43 -19.30 -23.31
C SER A 459 10.94 -19.47 -23.29
N LEU A 460 11.56 -19.47 -22.11
CA LEU A 460 13.02 -19.48 -21.91
C LEU A 460 13.43 -20.60 -20.95
N VAL A 461 13.51 -21.82 -21.50
CA VAL A 461 13.91 -23.03 -20.74
C VAL A 461 15.20 -22.80 -19.93
N GLY A 462 15.10 -23.04 -18.62
CA GLY A 462 16.14 -22.84 -17.62
C GLY A 462 16.10 -21.48 -16.90
N PHE A 463 15.11 -20.63 -17.21
CA PHE A 463 15.02 -19.27 -16.69
C PHE A 463 13.64 -18.97 -16.07
N PRO A 464 13.22 -19.69 -15.01
CA PRO A 464 11.94 -19.45 -14.34
C PRO A 464 11.89 -18.05 -13.73
N SER A 465 10.71 -17.42 -13.77
CA SER A 465 10.44 -16.17 -13.09
C SER A 465 9.47 -16.41 -11.94
N ASP A 466 9.54 -15.60 -10.89
CA ASP A 466 8.82 -15.82 -9.63
C ASP A 466 8.48 -14.49 -8.95
N ASN A 467 7.31 -14.33 -8.37
CA ASN A 467 6.91 -13.12 -7.62
C ASN A 467 7.05 -11.83 -8.45
N VAL A 468 6.24 -11.68 -9.50
CA VAL A 468 6.21 -10.50 -10.37
C VAL A 468 4.80 -9.93 -10.39
N ASP A 469 4.57 -8.94 -9.55
CA ASP A 469 3.25 -8.47 -9.18
C ASP A 469 2.83 -7.23 -9.98
N PHE A 470 1.53 -7.16 -10.26
CA PHE A 470 0.87 -6.04 -10.92
C PHE A 470 -0.29 -5.58 -10.06
N ASP A 471 -0.11 -4.48 -9.35
CA ASP A 471 -1.12 -3.90 -8.47
C ASP A 471 -1.57 -2.52 -8.95
N SER A 472 -2.86 -2.24 -9.01
CA SER A 472 -3.35 -0.87 -9.27
C SER A 472 -2.85 -0.27 -10.59
N ASN A 473 -2.72 -1.05 -11.66
CA ASN A 473 -2.31 -0.55 -12.98
C ASN A 473 -3.49 -0.40 -13.94
N THR A 474 -3.35 0.48 -14.94
CA THR A 474 -4.30 0.60 -16.05
C THR A 474 -3.67 0.12 -17.35
N PHE A 475 -4.30 -0.84 -18.01
CA PHE A 475 -3.93 -1.30 -19.35
C PHE A 475 -4.87 -0.66 -20.37
N SER A 476 -4.31 0.11 -21.30
CA SER A 476 -5.08 0.93 -22.25
C SER A 476 -4.54 0.87 -23.67
N GLY A 477 -5.23 1.55 -24.60
CA GLY A 477 -4.80 1.69 -25.98
C GLY A 477 -5.29 0.55 -26.88
N THR A 478 -4.40 0.04 -27.74
CA THR A 478 -4.75 -0.93 -28.79
C THR A 478 -3.80 -2.13 -28.86
N ILE A 479 -4.39 -3.31 -29.00
CA ILE A 479 -3.71 -4.59 -29.20
C ILE A 479 -4.11 -5.22 -30.53
N VAL A 480 -3.22 -6.04 -31.12
CA VAL A 480 -3.56 -6.82 -32.32
C VAL A 480 -4.54 -7.92 -31.96
N ALA A 481 -5.31 -8.40 -32.94
CA ALA A 481 -6.32 -9.44 -32.71
C ALA A 481 -5.77 -10.69 -31.99
N GLY A 482 -4.55 -11.14 -32.27
CA GLY A 482 -3.97 -12.30 -31.57
C GLY A 482 -3.16 -11.97 -30.31
N GLY A 483 -3.26 -10.74 -29.81
CA GLY A 483 -2.40 -10.24 -28.74
C GLY A 483 -2.96 -10.40 -27.34
N VAL A 484 -2.21 -9.97 -26.33
CA VAL A 484 -2.62 -9.99 -24.92
C VAL A 484 -2.25 -8.67 -24.25
N ALA A 485 -3.02 -8.21 -23.27
CA ALA A 485 -2.66 -7.02 -22.51
C ALA A 485 -1.56 -7.38 -21.50
N LEU A 486 -1.77 -8.41 -20.69
CA LEU A 486 -0.79 -8.93 -19.75
C LEU A 486 -0.63 -10.44 -19.92
N GLY A 487 0.57 -10.91 -20.27
CA GLY A 487 0.92 -12.32 -20.23
C GLY A 487 2.03 -12.58 -19.22
N SER A 488 1.92 -13.66 -18.45
CA SER A 488 2.91 -14.01 -17.42
C SER A 488 3.26 -15.49 -17.39
N GLU A 489 4.54 -15.78 -17.24
CA GLU A 489 5.09 -17.11 -16.94
C GLU A 489 5.67 -17.21 -15.52
N SER A 490 5.41 -16.20 -14.68
CA SER A 490 5.93 -16.09 -13.32
C SER A 490 5.08 -16.89 -12.33
N THR A 491 5.73 -17.58 -11.40
CA THR A 491 5.09 -18.22 -10.23
C THR A 491 4.83 -17.21 -9.11
N ASN A 492 3.99 -17.56 -8.14
CA ASN A 492 3.70 -16.79 -6.91
C ASN A 492 3.48 -15.29 -7.17
N SER A 493 2.71 -14.94 -8.20
CA SER A 493 2.54 -13.54 -8.62
C SER A 493 1.11 -13.06 -8.38
N GLU A 494 0.96 -11.79 -8.07
CA GLU A 494 -0.35 -11.17 -7.83
C GLU A 494 -0.71 -10.21 -8.97
N VAL A 495 -1.95 -10.29 -9.43
CA VAL A 495 -2.54 -9.37 -10.42
C VAL A 495 -3.79 -8.80 -9.78
N THR A 496 -3.63 -7.70 -9.05
CA THR A 496 -4.65 -7.13 -8.18
C THR A 496 -5.00 -5.70 -8.52
N LYS A 497 -6.26 -5.31 -8.31
CA LYS A 497 -6.69 -3.90 -8.40
C LYS A 497 -6.41 -3.24 -9.76
N ASN A 498 -6.28 -3.99 -10.85
CA ASN A 498 -5.97 -3.43 -12.18
C ASN A 498 -7.23 -3.11 -12.99
N ILE A 499 -7.10 -2.16 -13.92
CA ILE A 499 -8.08 -1.88 -14.96
C ILE A 499 -7.56 -2.41 -16.30
N PHE A 500 -8.36 -3.21 -16.99
CA PHE A 500 -8.19 -3.54 -18.39
C PHE A 500 -9.29 -2.84 -19.18
N GLU A 501 -8.94 -1.73 -19.83
CA GLU A 501 -9.92 -0.81 -20.42
C GLU A 501 -10.69 -1.42 -21.61
N SER A 502 -11.92 -0.90 -21.81
CA SER A 502 -12.79 -1.29 -22.92
C SER A 502 -12.21 -1.01 -24.32
N THR A 503 -11.15 -0.21 -24.44
CA THR A 503 -10.49 0.04 -25.73
C THR A 503 -9.65 -1.15 -26.19
N LEU A 504 -9.32 -2.09 -25.29
CA LEU A 504 -8.51 -3.26 -25.60
C LEU A 504 -9.34 -4.32 -26.34
N THR A 505 -9.06 -4.51 -27.64
CA THR A 505 -9.78 -5.48 -28.47
C THR A 505 -8.88 -6.65 -28.90
N SER A 506 -8.77 -7.71 -28.09
CA SER A 506 -8.10 -8.97 -28.44
C SER A 506 -9.09 -10.09 -28.82
N THR A 507 -8.69 -10.97 -29.73
CA THR A 507 -9.38 -12.24 -30.02
C THR A 507 -8.74 -13.43 -29.28
N TYR A 508 -7.80 -13.16 -28.38
CA TYR A 508 -7.05 -14.17 -27.63
C TYR A 508 -7.36 -14.13 -26.13
N ALA A 509 -6.92 -13.10 -25.41
CA ALA A 509 -7.18 -12.84 -24.00
C ALA A 509 -6.75 -11.39 -23.65
N LEU A 510 -7.25 -10.85 -22.54
CA LEU A 510 -6.68 -9.65 -21.91
C LEU A 510 -5.57 -10.05 -20.94
N TYR A 511 -5.81 -11.08 -20.13
CA TYR A 511 -4.80 -11.65 -19.24
C TYR A 511 -4.56 -13.14 -19.55
N GLU A 512 -3.28 -13.53 -19.62
CA GLU A 512 -2.85 -14.91 -19.77
C GLU A 512 -1.86 -15.27 -18.66
N SER A 513 -2.14 -16.37 -17.95
CA SER A 513 -1.17 -17.01 -17.06
C SER A 513 -0.69 -18.36 -17.61
N TRP A 514 0.58 -18.65 -17.41
CA TRP A 514 1.20 -19.96 -17.64
C TRP A 514 1.56 -20.67 -16.33
N LYS A 515 1.05 -20.17 -15.20
CA LYS A 515 1.25 -20.68 -13.85
C LYS A 515 -0.02 -20.49 -13.02
N ASP A 516 -0.42 -21.53 -12.27
CA ASP A 516 -1.72 -21.55 -11.59
C ASP A 516 -1.65 -21.03 -10.15
N ASP A 517 -0.45 -20.72 -9.66
CA ASP A 517 -0.20 -20.15 -8.34
C ASP A 517 -0.24 -18.60 -8.34
N ALA A 518 -0.66 -18.00 -9.46
CA ALA A 518 -0.96 -16.59 -9.50
C ALA A 518 -2.32 -16.29 -8.86
N LEU A 519 -2.40 -15.19 -8.10
CA LEU A 519 -3.63 -14.64 -7.56
C LEU A 519 -4.10 -13.51 -8.47
N VAL A 520 -5.35 -13.54 -8.92
CA VAL A 520 -5.90 -12.54 -9.83
C VAL A 520 -7.20 -12.02 -9.23
N ASN A 521 -7.17 -10.98 -8.39
CA ASN A 521 -8.37 -10.54 -7.66
C ASN A 521 -8.59 -9.03 -7.77
N PHE A 522 -9.83 -8.58 -7.55
CA PHE A 522 -10.19 -7.17 -7.49
C PHE A 522 -9.89 -6.37 -8.76
N ASN A 523 -9.90 -6.99 -9.94
CA ASN A 523 -9.66 -6.30 -11.20
C ASN A 523 -10.97 -5.89 -11.89
N ASN A 524 -10.91 -4.78 -12.62
CA ASN A 524 -11.94 -4.39 -13.59
C ASN A 524 -11.53 -4.84 -14.99
N PHE A 525 -12.14 -5.91 -15.48
CA PHE A 525 -12.06 -6.29 -16.89
C PHE A 525 -13.26 -5.71 -17.65
N TYR A 526 -13.04 -4.63 -18.40
CA TYR A 526 -14.09 -4.08 -19.23
C TYR A 526 -14.31 -4.99 -20.45
N ASP A 527 -15.39 -5.77 -20.37
CA ASP A 527 -15.78 -6.72 -21.40
C ASP A 527 -16.01 -6.05 -22.77
N THR A 528 -15.23 -6.50 -23.74
CA THR A 528 -15.56 -6.33 -25.17
C THR A 528 -15.34 -7.62 -25.99
N LEU A 529 -15.05 -8.77 -25.36
CA LEU A 529 -14.37 -9.91 -26.00
C LEU A 529 -14.88 -11.29 -25.58
N ASP A 530 -14.58 -12.31 -26.40
CA ASP A 530 -14.99 -13.70 -26.14
C ASP A 530 -14.18 -14.37 -25.01
N VAL A 531 -12.89 -14.03 -24.83
CA VAL A 531 -12.01 -14.57 -23.77
C VAL A 531 -11.26 -13.41 -23.11
N VAL A 532 -11.39 -13.28 -21.79
CA VAL A 532 -10.84 -12.21 -20.96
C VAL A 532 -9.62 -12.70 -20.19
N VAL A 533 -9.79 -13.78 -19.43
CA VAL A 533 -8.71 -14.45 -18.68
C VAL A 533 -8.48 -15.84 -19.24
N LYS A 534 -7.21 -16.19 -19.39
CA LYS A 534 -6.80 -17.48 -19.90
C LYS A 534 -5.75 -18.13 -19.01
N ASP A 535 -6.07 -19.29 -18.49
CA ASP A 535 -5.10 -20.26 -18.01
C ASP A 535 -4.54 -21.08 -19.21
N SER A 536 -3.22 -21.06 -19.36
CA SER A 536 -2.49 -21.79 -20.39
C SER A 536 -1.60 -22.91 -19.85
N ASP A 537 -1.61 -23.20 -18.54
CA ASP A 537 -0.91 -24.37 -17.98
C ASP A 537 -1.76 -25.64 -18.12
N PRO A 538 -1.39 -26.60 -19.00
CA PRO A 538 -2.19 -27.80 -19.21
C PRO A 538 -2.09 -28.84 -18.08
N GLY A 539 -1.32 -28.57 -17.02
CA GLY A 539 -0.84 -29.59 -16.07
C GLY A 539 -1.07 -29.34 -14.58
N ALA A 540 -1.59 -28.18 -14.17
CA ALA A 540 -1.75 -27.83 -12.77
C ALA A 540 -3.23 -27.48 -12.41
N GLY A 541 -3.46 -26.86 -11.26
CA GLY A 541 -4.79 -26.66 -10.67
C GLY A 541 -5.52 -25.46 -11.28
N PRO A 542 -6.70 -25.06 -10.77
CA PRO A 542 -7.35 -23.86 -11.28
C PRO A 542 -6.52 -22.61 -10.95
N LEU A 543 -6.38 -21.72 -11.91
CA LEU A 543 -5.91 -20.34 -11.69
C LEU A 543 -6.95 -19.60 -10.84
N ASN A 544 -6.53 -19.04 -9.70
CA ASN A 544 -7.41 -18.27 -8.83
C ASN A 544 -7.67 -16.87 -9.44
N ALA A 545 -8.87 -16.68 -9.96
CA ALA A 545 -9.36 -15.42 -10.53
C ALA A 545 -10.69 -14.97 -9.89
N GLU A 546 -10.80 -15.13 -8.57
CA GLU A 546 -11.96 -14.72 -7.76
C GLU A 546 -12.03 -13.19 -7.59
N ASP A 547 -13.18 -12.68 -7.14
CA ASP A 547 -13.41 -11.27 -6.78
C ASP A 547 -13.09 -10.26 -7.90
N ASN A 548 -13.17 -10.67 -9.17
CA ASN A 548 -13.03 -9.75 -10.30
C ASN A 548 -14.40 -9.32 -10.84
N TRP A 549 -14.43 -8.12 -11.41
CA TRP A 549 -15.54 -7.67 -12.23
C TRP A 549 -15.27 -7.93 -13.71
N TRP A 550 -16.26 -8.51 -14.39
CA TRP A 550 -16.14 -9.06 -15.75
C TRP A 550 -17.06 -8.38 -16.78
N GLY A 551 -17.51 -7.15 -16.52
CA GLY A 551 -18.48 -6.43 -17.36
C GLY A 551 -19.96 -6.62 -16.96
N GLU A 552 -20.87 -5.86 -17.59
CA GLU A 552 -22.32 -5.86 -17.28
C GLU A 552 -23.08 -7.13 -17.73
N ALA A 553 -22.45 -7.98 -18.55
CA ALA A 553 -22.97 -9.27 -18.93
C ALA A 553 -21.82 -10.27 -18.88
N VAL A 554 -21.92 -11.31 -18.05
CA VAL A 554 -20.98 -12.43 -18.07
C VAL A 554 -21.62 -13.58 -18.86
N PRO A 555 -21.58 -13.59 -20.21
CA PRO A 555 -21.98 -14.77 -20.95
C PRO A 555 -21.02 -15.92 -20.65
N ALA A 556 -21.52 -17.15 -20.78
CA ALA A 556 -20.69 -18.34 -20.76
C ALA A 556 -19.64 -18.24 -21.88
N GLY A 557 -18.35 -18.14 -21.53
CA GLY A 557 -17.26 -18.14 -22.51
C GLY A 557 -16.03 -17.29 -22.18
N HIS A 558 -16.10 -16.33 -21.24
CA HIS A 558 -15.02 -15.37 -20.96
C HIS A 558 -13.72 -15.96 -20.42
N LEU A 559 -13.73 -17.23 -20.05
CA LEU A 559 -12.57 -17.93 -19.50
C LEU A 559 -12.15 -19.06 -20.42
N ALA A 560 -10.85 -19.23 -20.56
CA ALA A 560 -10.25 -20.37 -21.26
C ALA A 560 -9.21 -21.04 -20.36
N GLY A 561 -9.23 -22.37 -20.27
CA GLY A 561 -8.37 -23.11 -19.33
C GLY A 561 -9.12 -23.52 -18.05
N ASP A 562 -8.37 -23.88 -17.01
CA ASP A 562 -8.89 -24.14 -15.67
C ASP A 562 -8.78 -22.85 -14.84
N VAL A 563 -9.84 -22.06 -14.81
CA VAL A 563 -9.89 -20.78 -14.10
C VAL A 563 -11.02 -20.84 -13.08
N ASP A 564 -10.70 -20.57 -11.82
CA ASP A 564 -11.70 -20.36 -10.78
C ASP A 564 -12.06 -18.88 -10.75
N ASP A 565 -13.35 -18.59 -10.88
CA ASP A 565 -13.86 -17.23 -10.90
C ASP A 565 -15.01 -17.02 -9.92
N ASP A 566 -15.18 -17.89 -8.91
CA ASP A 566 -16.25 -17.79 -7.93
C ASP A 566 -15.68 -17.55 -6.52
N PRO A 567 -15.97 -16.40 -5.86
CA PRO A 567 -16.98 -15.40 -6.21
C PRO A 567 -16.62 -14.46 -7.37
N LYS A 568 -17.67 -13.93 -8.02
CA LYS A 568 -17.59 -12.83 -9.00
C LYS A 568 -18.17 -11.56 -8.42
N GLU A 569 -17.63 -10.44 -8.87
CA GLU A 569 -18.17 -9.13 -8.53
C GLU A 569 -19.34 -8.74 -9.43
N ALA A 570 -20.36 -8.16 -8.81
CA ALA A 570 -21.60 -7.77 -9.50
C ALA A 570 -21.50 -6.42 -10.24
N ALA A 571 -20.54 -5.56 -9.88
CA ALA A 571 -20.36 -4.23 -10.44
C ALA A 571 -18.86 -3.91 -10.58
N ALA A 572 -18.50 -2.93 -11.41
CA ALA A 572 -17.11 -2.46 -11.51
C ALA A 572 -16.65 -1.86 -10.18
N PHE A 573 -15.42 -2.14 -9.76
CA PHE A 573 -14.78 -1.43 -8.66
C PHE A 573 -14.62 0.06 -8.99
N PRO A 574 -14.63 0.96 -7.99
CA PRO A 574 -14.29 2.37 -8.17
C PRO A 574 -12.92 2.51 -8.86
N GLU A 575 -12.79 3.42 -9.82
CA GLU A 575 -11.52 3.66 -10.51
C GLU A 575 -10.77 4.83 -9.86
N ASN A 576 -9.44 4.83 -9.97
CA ASN A 576 -8.55 5.92 -9.57
C ASN A 576 -8.55 7.12 -10.52
#